data_AF-A0A6L7S2C6-F1
#
_entry.id   AF-A0A6L7S2C6-F1
#
_cell.length_a   1.000
_cell.length_b   1.000
_cell.length_c   1.000
_cell.angle_alpha   90.00
_cell.angle_beta   90.00
_cell.angle_gamma   90.00
#
_symmetry.space_group_name_H-M   'P 1'
#
loop_
_entity.id
_entity.type
_entity.pdbx_description
1 polymer ?
#
loop_
_entity_poly.entity_id
_entity_poly.type
_entity_poly.pdbx_seq_one_letter_code
_entity_poly.pdbx_strand_id
1 'polypeptide(L)'
;MSDQHDWTGASGKSYGYAVHELPWRPETNQDGNYIFAKKVGGIWLAVYIGQGDLQRRYDDALDEGCVTDKGATHYHEHLQSSRQARLDEEQDLIDGNPECKEERGGCNGYEP
;
A
#
# COMPACT_ATOMS: atom_id res chain seq x y z
N MET A 1 -10.48 4.84 17.75
CA MET A 1 -10.80 5.62 16.53
C MET A 1 -9.82 5.10 15.50
N SER A 2 -10.31 4.61 14.36
CA SER A 2 -9.42 4.10 13.31
C SER A 2 -8.80 5.30 12.60
N ASP A 3 -7.47 5.36 12.53
CA ASP A 3 -6.80 6.42 11.79
C ASP A 3 -7.05 6.26 10.29
N GLN A 4 -7.09 7.38 9.57
CA GLN A 4 -7.30 7.40 8.12
C GLN A 4 -6.31 8.34 7.44
N HIS A 5 -5.94 8.01 6.21
CA HIS A 5 -5.12 8.86 5.37
C HIS A 5 -5.55 8.80 3.91
N ASP A 6 -5.59 9.97 3.28
CA ASP A 6 -5.93 10.13 1.87
C ASP A 6 -4.66 10.13 1.01
N TRP A 7 -4.59 9.19 0.07
CA TRP A 7 -3.54 9.14 -0.95
C TRP A 7 -4.02 9.76 -2.26
N THR A 8 -3.18 10.59 -2.88
CA THR A 8 -3.50 11.21 -4.16
C THR A 8 -2.85 10.43 -5.30
N GLY A 9 -3.65 10.02 -6.29
CA GLY A 9 -3.17 9.40 -7.52
C GLY A 9 -2.70 10.42 -8.56
N ALA A 10 -2.03 9.95 -9.62
CA ALA A 10 -1.56 10.80 -10.72
C ALA A 10 -2.69 11.57 -11.43
N SER A 11 -3.90 11.02 -11.42
CA SER A 11 -5.11 11.65 -11.95
C SER A 11 -5.63 12.82 -11.09
N GLY A 12 -5.07 13.02 -9.89
CA GLY A 12 -5.54 13.99 -8.89
C GLY A 12 -6.72 13.49 -8.05
N LYS A 13 -7.19 12.26 -8.28
CA LYS A 13 -8.16 11.61 -7.39
C LYS A 13 -7.53 11.29 -6.05
N SER A 14 -8.34 11.41 -5.00
CA SER A 14 -7.96 11.09 -3.63
C SER A 14 -8.68 9.83 -3.18
N TYR A 15 -7.95 8.91 -2.57
CA TYR A 15 -8.43 7.62 -2.11
C TYR A 15 -8.16 7.51 -0.61
N GLY A 16 -9.21 7.30 0.18
CA GLY A 16 -9.13 7.23 1.64
C GLY A 16 -8.83 5.83 2.13
N TYR A 17 -7.77 5.68 2.93
CA TYR A 17 -7.32 4.41 3.47
C TYR A 17 -7.44 4.37 4.99
N ALA A 18 -7.82 3.22 5.53
CA ALA A 18 -7.65 2.93 6.95
C ALA A 18 -6.16 2.70 7.25
N VAL A 19 -5.65 3.29 8.33
CA VAL A 19 -4.23 3.28 8.70
C VAL A 19 -4.01 2.40 9.92
N HIS A 20 -3.09 1.45 9.80
CA HIS A 20 -2.73 0.52 10.88
C HIS A 20 -1.22 0.51 11.09
N GLU A 21 -0.77 0.60 12.35
CA GLU A 21 0.65 0.49 12.72
C GLU A 21 1.10 -0.97 12.69
N LEU A 22 2.29 -1.25 12.13
CA LEU A 22 2.87 -2.59 12.14
C LEU A 22 3.47 -2.93 13.52
N PRO A 23 3.35 -4.18 14.02
CA PRO A 23 2.70 -5.31 13.36
C PRO A 23 1.17 -5.26 13.48
N TRP A 24 0.50 -5.43 12.35
CA TRP A 24 -0.96 -5.57 12.25
C TRP A 24 -1.28 -6.75 11.34
N ARG A 25 -2.55 -7.12 11.15
CA ARG A 25 -2.91 -8.12 10.13
C ARG A 25 -4.32 -7.89 9.59
N PRO A 26 -4.49 -7.89 8.25
CA PRO A 26 -5.82 -7.80 7.63
C PRO A 26 -6.75 -8.95 8.00
N GLU A 27 -8.04 -8.67 7.98
CA GLU A 27 -9.07 -9.71 8.09
C GLU A 27 -9.03 -10.64 6.87
N THR A 28 -9.43 -11.89 7.07
CA THR A 28 -9.51 -12.90 6.02
C THR A 28 -10.62 -12.57 5.01
N ASN A 29 -10.45 -12.98 3.74
CA ASN A 29 -11.46 -12.88 2.68
C ASN A 29 -11.88 -11.44 2.33
N GLN A 30 -10.95 -10.49 2.46
CA GLN A 30 -11.15 -9.11 2.05
C GLN A 30 -10.31 -8.77 0.83
N ASP A 31 -10.98 -8.29 -0.20
CA ASP A 31 -10.37 -7.79 -1.44
C ASP A 31 -10.24 -6.27 -1.35
N GLY A 32 -9.09 -5.74 -1.76
CA GLY A 32 -8.87 -4.30 -1.75
C GLY A 32 -7.53 -3.88 -2.31
N ASN A 33 -7.25 -2.60 -2.16
CA ASN A 33 -5.95 -1.99 -2.39
C ASN A 33 -5.24 -1.80 -1.05
N TYR A 34 -3.91 -1.85 -1.08
CA TYR A 34 -3.09 -1.66 0.10
C TYR A 34 -1.84 -0.85 -0.20
N ILE A 35 -1.33 -0.21 0.85
CA ILE A 35 -0.06 0.51 0.83
C ILE A 35 0.72 0.17 2.09
N PHE A 36 1.86 -0.50 1.94
CA PHE A 36 2.88 -0.47 2.98
C PHE A 36 3.51 0.91 2.95
N ALA A 37 3.47 1.63 4.06
CA ALA A 37 3.91 3.01 4.15
C ALA A 37 4.89 3.21 5.29
N LYS A 38 5.67 4.29 5.20
CA LYS A 38 6.48 4.79 6.32
C LYS A 38 6.23 6.25 6.57
N LYS A 39 6.33 6.65 7.84
CA LYS A 39 6.18 8.04 8.25
C LYS A 39 7.55 8.67 8.48
N VAL A 40 7.89 9.70 7.70
CA VAL A 40 9.16 10.43 7.84
C VAL A 40 8.84 11.91 8.01
N GLY A 41 9.24 12.50 9.14
CA GLY A 41 8.99 13.92 9.41
C GLY A 41 7.49 14.31 9.41
N GLY A 42 6.61 13.37 9.74
CA GLY A 42 5.16 13.56 9.72
C GLY A 42 4.48 13.34 8.37
N ILE A 43 5.26 13.07 7.31
CA ILE A 43 4.77 12.82 5.95
C ILE A 43 4.74 11.31 5.70
N TRP A 44 3.70 10.83 5.03
CA TRP A 44 3.60 9.45 4.56
C TRP A 44 4.32 9.28 3.23
N LEU A 45 5.10 8.21 3.13
CA LEU A 45 5.76 7.78 1.89
C LEU A 45 5.34 6.35 1.60
N ALA A 46 4.94 6.09 0.36
CA ALA A 46 4.57 4.75 -0.07
C ALA A 46 5.83 3.90 -0.24
N VAL A 47 5.86 2.73 0.37
CA VAL A 47 6.94 1.74 0.21
C VAL A 47 6.52 0.72 -0.83
N TYR A 48 5.29 0.22 -0.75
CA TYR A 48 4.75 -0.74 -1.69
C TYR A 48 3.25 -0.56 -1.83
N ILE A 49 2.79 -0.42 -3.07
CA ILE A 49 1.36 -0.28 -3.40
C ILE A 49 0.93 -1.54 -4.14
N GLY A 50 -0.22 -2.10 -3.78
CA GLY A 50 -0.76 -3.23 -4.52
C GLY A 50 -2.26 -3.42 -4.36
N GLN A 51 -2.77 -4.46 -5.02
CA GLN A 51 -4.15 -4.91 -4.84
C GLN A 51 -4.30 -6.43 -4.76
N GLY A 52 -5.42 -6.90 -4.20
CA GLY A 52 -5.80 -8.30 -4.18
C GLY A 52 -6.47 -8.71 -2.87
N ASP A 53 -6.32 -10.00 -2.53
CA ASP A 53 -6.66 -10.52 -1.21
C ASP A 53 -5.71 -9.92 -0.18
N LEU A 54 -6.22 -9.03 0.68
CA LEU A 54 -5.40 -8.18 1.54
C LEU A 54 -4.54 -9.00 2.49
N GLN A 55 -5.09 -10.05 3.10
CA GLN A 55 -4.35 -10.89 4.04
C GLN A 55 -3.22 -11.63 3.33
N ARG A 56 -3.52 -12.31 2.21
CA ARG A 56 -2.51 -13.05 1.47
C ARG A 56 -1.39 -12.13 0.99
N ARG A 57 -1.75 -10.96 0.43
CA ARG A 57 -0.77 -10.00 -0.09
C ARG A 57 0.06 -9.35 1.03
N TYR A 58 -0.54 -9.18 2.20
CA TYR A 58 0.18 -8.74 3.40
C TYR A 58 1.25 -9.76 3.83
N ASP A 59 0.86 -11.02 3.95
CA ASP A 59 1.78 -12.10 4.35
C ASP A 59 2.90 -12.29 3.30
N ASP A 60 2.55 -12.37 2.01
CA ASP A 60 3.51 -12.51 0.91
C ASP A 60 4.56 -11.38 0.93
N ALA A 61 4.13 -10.12 1.09
CA ALA A 61 5.04 -8.97 1.09
C ALA A 61 6.00 -8.94 2.29
N LEU A 62 5.54 -9.40 3.47
CA LEU A 62 6.40 -9.54 4.64
C LEU A 62 7.41 -10.68 4.48
N ASP A 63 6.98 -11.81 3.93
CA ASP A 63 7.83 -12.98 3.66
C ASP A 63 8.92 -12.67 2.62
N GLU A 64 8.60 -11.88 1.59
CA GLU A 64 9.57 -11.36 0.60
C GLU A 64 10.60 -10.41 1.22
N GLY A 65 10.34 -9.83 2.40
CA GLY A 65 11.28 -9.01 3.16
C GLY A 65 11.49 -7.57 2.64
N CYS A 66 11.20 -7.27 1.38
CA CYS A 66 11.46 -5.94 0.79
C CYS A 66 10.82 -4.80 1.59
N VAL A 67 9.56 -4.93 2.01
CA VAL A 67 8.86 -3.86 2.75
C VAL A 67 9.46 -3.63 4.14
N THR A 68 9.95 -4.70 4.78
CA THR A 68 10.65 -4.64 6.07
C THR A 68 12.00 -3.95 5.91
N ASP A 69 12.79 -4.37 4.90
CA ASP A 69 14.11 -3.81 4.63
C ASP A 69 14.05 -2.32 4.25
N LYS A 70 12.98 -1.90 3.55
CA LYS A 70 12.76 -0.50 3.15
C LYS A 70 12.05 0.34 4.22
N GLY A 71 11.79 -0.26 5.38
CA GLY A 71 11.38 0.40 6.61
C GLY A 71 9.91 0.78 6.66
N ALA A 72 9.02 -0.03 6.06
CA ALA A 72 7.58 0.12 6.27
C ALA A 72 7.26 0.06 7.77
N THR A 73 6.43 0.99 8.23
CA THR A 73 6.00 1.09 9.64
C THR A 73 4.49 0.96 9.77
N HIS A 74 3.76 1.17 8.69
CA HIS A 74 2.30 1.16 8.67
C HIS A 74 1.79 0.39 7.45
N TYR A 75 0.61 -0.19 7.60
CA TYR A 75 -0.16 -0.79 6.53
C TYR A 75 -1.44 0.00 6.37
N HIS A 76 -1.68 0.48 5.16
CA HIS A 76 -2.89 1.20 4.81
C HIS A 76 -3.74 0.31 3.92
N GLU A 77 -5.04 0.21 4.18
CA GLU A 77 -5.95 -0.59 3.37
C GLU A 77 -7.18 0.19 2.90
N HIS A 78 -7.66 -0.17 1.72
CA HIS A 78 -8.90 0.32 1.13
C HIS A 78 -9.68 -0.85 0.52
N LEU A 79 -10.82 -1.18 1.13
CA LEU A 79 -11.67 -2.29 0.67
C LEU A 79 -12.34 -1.94 -0.67
N GLN A 80 -12.19 -2.83 -1.65
CA GLN A 80 -12.77 -2.63 -2.98
C GLN A 80 -13.00 -3.98 -3.66
N SER A 81 -14.26 -4.35 -3.89
CA SER A 81 -14.62 -5.66 -4.45
C SER A 81 -14.46 -5.75 -5.97
N SER A 82 -14.51 -4.62 -6.69
CA SER A 82 -14.34 -4.60 -8.15
C SER A 82 -12.86 -4.68 -8.52
N ARG A 83 -12.43 -5.81 -9.10
CA ARG A 83 -11.06 -5.98 -9.59
C ARG A 83 -10.62 -4.88 -10.54
N GLN A 84 -11.48 -4.44 -11.45
CA GLN A 84 -11.12 -3.37 -12.39
C GLN A 84 -10.88 -2.05 -11.64
N ALA A 85 -11.73 -1.69 -10.68
CA ALA A 85 -11.54 -0.49 -9.88
C ALA A 85 -10.22 -0.55 -9.08
N ARG A 86 -9.87 -1.74 -8.55
CA ARG A 86 -8.59 -1.94 -7.86
C ARG A 86 -7.38 -1.74 -8.76
N LEU A 87 -7.42 -2.27 -9.98
CA LEU A 87 -6.34 -2.12 -10.96
C LEU A 87 -6.18 -0.66 -11.38
N ASP A 88 -7.30 0.03 -11.63
CA ASP A 88 -7.29 1.45 -12.00
C ASP A 88 -6.72 2.31 -10.85
N GLU A 89 -7.12 2.03 -9.62
CA GLU A 89 -6.62 2.72 -8.42
C GLU A 89 -5.14 2.42 -8.14
N GLU A 90 -4.73 1.15 -8.21
CA GLU A 90 -3.33 0.73 -8.02
C GLU A 90 -2.40 1.45 -8.99
N GLN A 91 -2.75 1.45 -10.28
CA GLN A 91 -1.94 2.12 -11.31
C GLN A 91 -1.88 3.62 -11.08
N ASP A 92 -3.02 4.26 -10.79
CA ASP A 92 -3.10 5.70 -10.54
C ASP A 92 -2.27 6.12 -9.32
N LEU A 93 -2.29 5.32 -8.26
CA LEU A 93 -1.51 5.55 -7.05
C LEU A 93 -0.01 5.30 -7.26
N ILE A 94 0.38 4.24 -7.97
CA ILE A 94 1.79 3.96 -8.30
C ILE A 94 2.39 5.10 -9.14
N ASP A 95 1.61 5.67 -10.06
CA ASP A 95 2.08 6.79 -10.88
C ASP A 95 2.12 8.12 -10.10
N GLY A 96 1.20 8.30 -9.13
CA GLY A 96 1.16 9.47 -8.25
C GLY A 96 2.21 9.45 -7.13
N ASN A 97 2.66 8.27 -6.72
CA ASN A 97 3.55 8.05 -5.58
C ASN A 97 4.78 7.23 -6.03
N PRO A 98 5.61 7.78 -6.93
CA PRO A 98 6.65 7.02 -7.61
C PRO A 98 7.77 6.55 -6.68
N GLU A 99 7.86 7.06 -5.45
CA GLU A 99 8.80 6.58 -4.44
C GLU A 99 8.56 5.11 -4.03
N CYS A 100 7.38 4.56 -4.32
CA CYS A 100 7.10 3.14 -4.11
C CYS A 100 7.79 2.22 -5.13
N LYS A 101 8.31 2.77 -6.25
CA LYS A 101 8.99 2.00 -7.30
C LYS A 101 10.39 1.59 -6.87
N GLU A 102 10.84 0.42 -7.31
CA GLU A 102 12.12 -0.14 -6.90
C GLU A 102 13.29 0.79 -7.19
N GLU A 103 13.34 1.38 -8.37
CA GLU A 103 14.38 2.31 -8.78
C GLU A 103 14.42 3.62 -7.97
N ARG A 104 13.39 3.87 -7.15
CA ARG A 104 13.27 5.02 -6.25
C ARG A 104 13.31 4.66 -4.77
N GLY A 105 13.60 3.40 -4.45
CA GLY A 105 13.74 2.93 -3.08
C GLY A 105 12.47 2.39 -2.42
N GLY A 106 11.44 2.04 -3.20
CA GLY A 106 10.27 1.25 -2.76
C GLY A 106 10.29 -0.18 -3.31
N CYS A 107 9.20 -0.95 -3.26
CA CYS A 107 9.16 -2.38 -3.65
C CYS A 107 8.36 -2.69 -4.92
N ASN A 108 7.67 -1.72 -5.54
CA ASN A 108 6.97 -1.97 -6.80
C ASN A 108 7.98 -2.24 -7.93
N GLY A 109 7.89 -3.43 -8.53
CA GLY A 109 8.83 -3.91 -9.54
C GLY A 109 9.96 -4.80 -8.99
N TYR A 110 10.00 -5.02 -7.67
CA TYR A 110 10.98 -5.91 -7.05
C TYR A 110 10.82 -7.35 -7.57
N GLU A 111 11.89 -7.87 -8.18
CA GLU A 111 12.04 -9.29 -8.49
C GLU A 111 13.01 -9.90 -7.45
N PRO A 112 12.58 -10.88 -6.63
CA PRO A 112 13.43 -11.49 -5.60
C PRO A 112 14.61 -12.29 -6.15
#